data_AF-A0A0C2MR79-F1
#
_entry.id   AF-A0A0C2MR79-F1
#
_cell.length_a   1.000
_cell.length_b   1.000
_cell.length_c   1.000
_cell.angle_alpha   90.00
_cell.angle_beta   90.00
_cell.angle_gamma   90.00
#
_symmetry.space_group_name_H-M   'P 1'
#
loop_
_entity.id
_entity.type
_entity.pdbx_description
1 polymer ?
#
loop_
_entity_poly.entity_id
_entity_poly.type
_entity_poly.pdbx_seq_one_letter_code
_entity_poly.pdbx_strand_id
1 'polypeptide(L)'
;MSPRIYLSEGDRYSAIKDYKNNSKSSSLHIQIEAIKTAIRIFSPHYKIDADTAFIKHFPTNVHKEFKRMVNSTTIVNEYNEMKILFFDVFIFLFRNNLLIDHIKAKPFIELFLQFIKIKNDKEVYDAKNLLNSIQQCILL
;
A
#
# COMPACT_ATOMS: atom_id res chain seq x y z
N MET A 1 -19.62 -3.87 -11.08
CA MET A 1 -18.64 -2.94 -11.66
C MET A 1 -19.01 -1.53 -11.21
N SER A 2 -18.21 -0.91 -10.34
CA SER A 2 -18.44 0.50 -9.98
C SER A 2 -17.99 1.41 -11.14
N PRO A 3 -18.68 2.54 -11.39
CA PRO A 3 -18.31 3.47 -12.47
C PRO A 3 -16.88 3.96 -12.28
N ARG A 4 -16.10 4.02 -13.37
CA ARG A 4 -14.79 4.68 -13.38
C ARG A 4 -15.02 6.18 -13.22
N ILE A 5 -14.97 6.67 -11.99
CA ILE A 5 -15.03 8.11 -11.69
C ILE A 5 -13.72 8.72 -12.19
N TYR A 6 -13.78 9.45 -13.29
CA TYR A 6 -12.67 10.32 -13.69
C TYR A 6 -12.60 11.47 -12.70
N LEU A 7 -11.55 11.52 -11.89
CA LEU A 7 -11.29 12.65 -11.02
C LEU A 7 -10.85 13.83 -11.86
N SER A 8 -11.46 15.00 -11.65
CA SER A 8 -10.92 16.23 -12.20
C SER A 8 -9.51 16.47 -11.63
N GLU A 9 -8.72 17.33 -12.28
CA GLU A 9 -7.40 17.68 -11.76
C GLU A 9 -7.47 18.34 -10.38
N GLY A 10 -8.52 19.15 -10.13
CA GLY A 10 -8.79 19.76 -8.84
C GLY A 10 -9.07 18.72 -7.75
N ASP A 11 -9.90 17.72 -8.05
CA ASP A 11 -10.21 16.64 -7.10
C ASP A 11 -8.98 15.79 -6.78
N ARG A 12 -8.14 15.52 -7.80
CA ARG A 12 -6.87 14.80 -7.61
C ARG A 12 -5.91 15.58 -6.70
N TYR A 13 -5.77 16.88 -6.93
CA TYR A 13 -4.93 17.74 -6.09
C TYR A 13 -5.40 17.75 -4.64
N SER A 14 -6.72 17.87 -4.41
CA SER A 14 -7.29 17.79 -3.06
C SER A 14 -7.01 16.44 -2.41
N ALA A 15 -7.24 15.33 -3.12
CA ALA A 15 -7.00 13.99 -2.59
C ALA A 15 -5.52 13.76 -2.21
N ILE A 16 -4.58 14.25 -3.01
CA ILE A 16 -3.14 14.18 -2.68
C ILE A 16 -2.83 15.02 -1.43
N LYS A 17 -3.40 16.21 -1.32
CA LYS A 17 -3.23 17.10 -0.15
C LYS A 17 -3.79 16.46 1.12
N ASP A 18 -4.97 15.87 1.05
CA ASP A 18 -5.64 15.22 2.17
C ASP A 18 -4.86 13.99 2.63
N TYR A 19 -4.42 13.15 1.69
CA TYR A 19 -3.54 12.03 1.99
C TYR A 19 -2.26 12.49 2.69
N LYS A 20 -1.59 13.52 2.16
CA LYS A 20 -0.35 14.05 2.73
C LYS A 20 -0.53 14.59 4.15
N ASN A 21 -1.67 15.22 4.44
CA ASN A 21 -1.95 15.76 5.78
C ASN A 21 -2.24 14.61 6.76
N ASN A 22 -3.13 13.69 6.39
CA ASN A 22 -3.53 12.59 7.26
C ASN A 22 -2.40 11.57 7.49
N SER A 23 -1.51 11.39 6.52
CA SER A 23 -0.31 10.54 6.64
C SER A 23 0.68 11.03 7.70
N LYS A 24 0.62 12.31 8.08
CA LYS A 24 1.46 12.90 9.13
C LYS A 24 0.82 12.86 10.52
N SER A 25 -0.43 12.40 10.63
CA SER A 25 -1.12 12.31 11.92
C SER A 25 -0.34 11.43 12.90
N SER A 26 -0.38 11.73 14.19
CA SER A 26 0.17 10.84 15.22
C SER A 26 -0.69 9.58 15.41
N SER A 27 -1.97 9.63 15.04
CA SER A 27 -2.89 8.51 15.15
C SER A 27 -2.66 7.48 14.04
N LEU A 28 -2.35 6.23 14.43
CA LEU A 28 -2.20 5.10 13.50
C LEU A 28 -3.49 4.86 12.71
N HIS A 29 -4.65 4.96 13.36
CA HIS A 29 -5.94 4.78 12.71
C HIS A 29 -6.15 5.79 11.57
N ILE A 30 -5.84 7.08 11.79
CA ILE A 30 -5.95 8.12 10.76
C ILE A 30 -5.01 7.83 9.58
N GLN A 31 -3.79 7.36 9.86
CA GLN A 31 -2.85 6.97 8.80
C GLN A 31 -3.36 5.78 7.97
N ILE A 32 -3.92 4.76 8.62
CA ILE A 32 -4.50 3.58 7.93
C ILE A 32 -5.65 4.01 7.01
N GLU A 33 -6.58 4.84 7.51
CA GLU A 33 -7.71 5.30 6.70
C GLU A 33 -7.27 6.22 5.55
N ALA A 34 -6.21 7.00 5.74
CA ALA A 34 -5.60 7.77 4.66
C ALA A 34 -5.04 6.85 3.56
N ILE A 35 -4.36 5.77 3.92
CA ILE A 35 -3.85 4.77 2.96
C ILE A 35 -4.99 4.13 2.19
N LYS A 36 -6.00 3.57 2.87
CA LYS A 36 -7.14 2.91 2.23
C LYS A 36 -7.87 3.86 1.27
N THR A 37 -8.07 5.11 1.71
CA THR A 37 -8.69 6.15 0.88
C THR A 37 -7.86 6.47 -0.34
N ALA A 38 -6.54 6.65 -0.18
CA ALA A 38 -5.64 6.91 -1.29
C ALA A 38 -5.61 5.75 -2.29
N ILE A 39 -5.51 4.50 -1.83
CA ILE A 39 -5.59 3.30 -2.69
C ILE A 39 -6.90 3.31 -3.46
N ARG A 40 -8.05 3.50 -2.81
CA ARG A 40 -9.36 3.53 -3.47
C ARG A 40 -9.47 4.61 -4.55
N ILE A 41 -8.94 5.81 -4.28
CA ILE A 41 -9.03 6.97 -5.18
C ILE A 41 -8.02 6.86 -6.34
N PHE A 42 -6.80 6.40 -6.07
CA PHE A 42 -5.70 6.42 -7.04
C PHE A 42 -5.56 5.11 -7.83
N SER A 43 -6.08 3.98 -7.34
CA SER A 43 -5.98 2.69 -8.05
C SER A 43 -6.54 2.69 -9.47
N PRO A 44 -7.71 3.34 -9.75
CA PRO A 44 -8.27 3.32 -11.10
C PRO A 44 -7.44 4.08 -12.14
N HIS A 45 -6.53 4.95 -11.71
CA HIS A 45 -5.83 5.90 -12.57
C HIS A 45 -4.32 5.81 -12.35
N TYR A 46 -3.59 5.21 -13.30
CA TYR A 46 -2.12 5.14 -13.27
C TYR A 46 -1.49 6.52 -13.51
N LYS A 47 -1.47 7.34 -12.46
CA LYS A 47 -1.01 8.72 -12.50
C LYS A 47 0.24 8.85 -11.65
N ILE A 48 1.36 9.13 -12.34
CA ILE A 48 2.70 9.15 -11.73
C ILE A 48 2.80 10.16 -10.58
N ASP A 49 2.10 11.29 -10.64
CA ASP A 49 2.05 12.31 -9.59
C ASP A 49 1.41 11.76 -8.30
N ALA A 50 0.26 11.10 -8.43
CA ALA A 50 -0.45 10.47 -7.31
C ALA A 50 0.36 9.30 -6.72
N ASP A 51 0.92 8.45 -7.58
CA ASP A 51 1.74 7.29 -7.18
C ASP A 51 3.01 7.71 -6.46
N THR A 52 3.70 8.72 -7.00
CA THR A 52 4.88 9.31 -6.35
C THR A 52 4.52 9.96 -5.03
N ALA A 53 3.40 10.69 -4.97
CA ALA A 53 2.94 11.31 -3.72
C ALA A 53 2.63 10.26 -2.65
N PHE A 54 1.98 9.16 -3.04
CA PHE A 54 1.65 8.05 -2.15
C PHE A 54 2.89 7.50 -1.44
N ILE A 55 3.90 7.08 -2.22
CA ILE A 55 5.12 6.48 -1.65
C ILE A 55 6.01 7.51 -0.95
N LYS A 56 6.09 8.74 -1.47
CA LYS A 56 6.91 9.81 -0.87
C LYS A 56 6.43 10.18 0.53
N HIS A 57 5.11 10.21 0.71
CA HIS A 57 4.45 10.58 1.96
C HIS A 57 3.90 9.40 2.74
N PHE A 58 4.33 8.17 2.42
CA PHE A 58 3.86 6.97 3.10
C PHE A 58 4.00 7.10 4.63
N PRO A 59 2.95 6.81 5.41
CA PRO A 59 2.96 7.08 6.85
C PRO A 59 4.01 6.28 7.63
N THR A 60 4.84 6.98 8.41
CA THR A 60 5.95 6.37 9.14
C THR A 60 5.49 5.36 10.20
N ASN A 61 4.38 5.60 10.89
CA ASN A 61 3.94 4.69 11.95
C ASN A 61 3.41 3.39 11.35
N VAL A 62 2.62 3.46 10.27
CA VAL A 62 2.19 2.25 9.54
C VAL A 62 3.38 1.45 9.02
N HIS A 63 4.39 2.10 8.44
CA HIS A 63 5.59 1.40 7.98
C HIS A 63 6.39 0.74 9.13
N LYS A 64 6.45 1.37 10.31
CA LYS A 64 7.04 0.75 11.51
C LYS A 64 6.23 -0.47 11.97
N GLU A 65 4.91 -0.40 11.90
CA GLU A 65 4.03 -1.52 12.23
C GLU A 65 4.25 -2.71 11.28
N PHE A 66 4.34 -2.47 9.96
CA PHE A 66 4.70 -3.52 9.00
C PHE A 66 6.03 -4.20 9.33
N LYS A 67 7.05 -3.43 9.70
CA LYS A 67 8.34 -3.95 10.16
C LYS A 67 8.25 -4.73 11.48
N ARG A 68 7.41 -4.28 12.41
CA ARG A 68 7.21 -4.98 13.68
C ARG A 68 6.60 -6.36 13.45
N MET A 69 5.60 -6.46 12.57
CA MET A 69 4.88 -7.71 12.29
C MET A 69 5.75 -8.83 11.74
N VAL A 70 6.73 -8.51 10.91
CA VAL A 70 7.67 -9.51 10.37
C VAL A 70 8.70 -9.98 11.40
N ASN A 71 8.95 -9.17 12.44
CA ASN A 71 9.90 -9.46 13.50
C ASN A 71 9.26 -10.11 14.75
N SER A 72 7.94 -9.99 14.91
CA SER A 72 7.21 -10.54 16.06
C SER A 72 6.68 -11.94 15.77
N THR A 73 6.93 -12.88 16.67
CA THR A 73 6.40 -14.26 16.62
C THR A 73 4.95 -14.38 17.10
N THR A 74 4.37 -13.31 17.67
CA THR A 74 3.05 -13.34 18.31
C THR A 74 1.95 -12.91 17.33
N ILE A 75 1.12 -13.87 16.92
CA ILE A 75 -0.02 -13.65 16.03
C ILE A 75 -1.22 -13.21 16.89
N VAL A 76 -1.50 -11.91 16.95
CA VAL A 76 -2.72 -11.35 17.59
C VAL A 76 -3.75 -11.03 16.50
N ASN A 77 -5.06 -10.97 16.79
CA ASN A 77 -6.09 -10.68 15.78
C ASN A 77 -5.86 -9.39 14.96
N GLU A 78 -5.25 -8.34 15.55
CA GLU A 78 -4.84 -7.11 14.85
C GLU A 78 -3.83 -7.35 13.72
N TYR A 79 -3.15 -8.50 13.75
CA TYR A 79 -2.21 -8.94 12.72
C TYR A 79 -2.89 -9.13 11.38
N ASN A 80 -4.15 -9.59 11.36
CA ASN A 80 -4.84 -9.88 10.09
C ASN A 80 -5.21 -8.60 9.34
N GLU A 81 -5.74 -7.58 10.02
CA GLU A 81 -6.11 -6.31 9.37
C GLU A 81 -4.87 -5.58 8.84
N MET A 82 -3.79 -5.55 9.63
CA MET A 82 -2.55 -4.91 9.20
C MET A 82 -1.86 -5.69 8.08
N LYS A 83 -1.98 -7.03 8.08
CA LYS A 83 -1.50 -7.88 6.99
C LYS A 83 -2.27 -7.59 5.71
N ILE A 84 -3.61 -7.54 5.76
CA ILE A 84 -4.44 -7.18 4.59
C ILE A 84 -4.03 -5.81 4.06
N LEU A 85 -3.89 -4.81 4.93
CA LEU A 85 -3.43 -3.48 4.55
C LEU A 85 -2.04 -3.52 3.87
N PHE A 86 -1.12 -4.33 4.39
CA PHE A 86 0.19 -4.51 3.75
C PHE A 86 0.08 -5.06 2.33
N PHE A 87 -0.74 -6.08 2.11
CA PHE A 87 -0.97 -6.62 0.77
C PHE A 87 -1.65 -5.61 -0.16
N ASP A 88 -2.64 -4.86 0.32
CA ASP A 88 -3.29 -3.79 -0.46
C ASP A 88 -2.27 -2.72 -0.88
N VAL A 89 -1.38 -2.32 0.04
CA VAL A 89 -0.29 -1.38 -0.26
C VAL A 89 0.68 -1.97 -1.28
N PHE A 90 1.10 -3.23 -1.11
CA PHE A 90 2.00 -3.89 -2.02
C PHE A 90 1.40 -3.98 -3.44
N ILE A 91 0.15 -4.42 -3.53
CA ILE A 91 -0.61 -4.48 -4.79
C ILE A 91 -0.66 -3.09 -5.42
N PHE A 92 -1.00 -2.06 -4.63
CA PHE A 92 -1.09 -0.70 -5.13
C PHE A 92 0.25 -0.18 -5.67
N LEU A 93 1.35 -0.39 -4.94
CA LEU A 93 2.68 0.10 -5.33
C LEU A 93 3.19 -0.57 -6.61
N PHE A 94 2.91 -1.86 -6.77
CA PHE A 94 3.45 -2.68 -7.87
C PHE A 94 2.37 -3.11 -8.87
N ARG A 95 1.23 -2.40 -8.93
CA ARG A 95 0.20 -2.64 -9.96
C ARG A 95 0.66 -2.33 -11.39
N ASN A 96 1.78 -1.62 -11.52
CA ASN A 96 2.48 -1.28 -12.75
C ASN A 96 3.98 -1.09 -12.44
N ASN A 97 4.76 -0.74 -13.45
CA ASN A 97 6.21 -0.56 -13.32
C ASN A 97 6.66 0.86 -12.92
N LEU A 98 5.73 1.81 -12.70
CA LEU A 98 6.08 3.23 -12.49
C LEU A 98 6.90 3.48 -11.22
N LEU A 99 6.72 2.65 -10.18
CA LEU A 99 7.36 2.84 -8.87
C LEU A 99 8.48 1.85 -8.57
N ILE A 100 8.83 0.93 -9.47
CA ILE A 100 9.77 -0.15 -9.13
C ILE A 100 11.17 0.39 -8.81
N ASP A 101 11.65 1.37 -9.57
CA ASP A 101 12.95 2.01 -9.34
C ASP A 101 12.92 3.06 -8.22
N HIS A 102 11.73 3.36 -7.67
CA HIS A 102 11.62 4.35 -6.61
C HIS A 102 12.28 3.82 -5.33
N ILE A 103 13.27 4.55 -4.82
CA ILE A 103 14.10 4.11 -3.68
C ILE A 103 13.29 3.73 -2.43
N LYS A 104 12.15 4.40 -2.20
CA LYS A 104 11.24 4.09 -1.08
C LYS A 104 10.33 2.88 -1.32
N ALA A 105 10.17 2.42 -2.55
CA ALA A 105 9.36 1.25 -2.88
C ALA A 105 10.14 -0.06 -2.63
N LYS A 106 11.46 -0.09 -2.85
CA LYS A 106 12.31 -1.27 -2.65
C LYS A 106 12.15 -1.94 -1.26
N PRO A 107 12.11 -1.21 -0.13
CA PRO A 107 11.86 -1.82 1.18
C PRO A 107 10.54 -2.58 1.29
N PHE A 108 9.52 -2.27 0.49
CA PHE A 108 8.27 -3.01 0.48
C PHE A 108 8.41 -4.39 -0.18
N ILE A 109 9.30 -4.53 -1.16
CA ILE A 109 9.65 -5.84 -1.75
C ILE A 109 10.35 -6.70 -0.69
N GLU A 110 11.32 -6.13 0.04
CA GLU A 110 12.03 -6.83 1.11
C GLU A 110 11.07 -7.29 2.22
N LEU A 111 10.16 -6.40 2.64
CA LEU A 111 9.12 -6.73 3.61
C LEU A 111 8.19 -7.82 3.08
N PHE A 112 7.80 -7.75 1.81
CA PHE A 112 6.94 -8.76 1.19
C PHE A 112 7.56 -10.15 1.23
N LEU A 113 8.84 -10.26 0.88
CA LEU A 113 9.60 -11.51 0.95
C LEU A 113 9.70 -12.08 2.38
N GLN A 114 9.64 -11.23 3.40
CA GLN A 114 9.56 -11.68 4.79
C GLN A 114 8.16 -12.13 5.16
N PHE A 115 7.11 -11.40 4.74
CA PHE A 115 5.71 -11.75 5.01
C PHE A 115 5.30 -13.11 4.44
N ILE A 116 5.74 -13.46 3.23
CA ILE A 116 5.40 -14.75 2.60
C ILE A 116 6.07 -15.95 3.25
N LYS A 117 7.15 -15.75 4.02
CA LYS A 117 7.83 -16.83 4.78
C LYS A 117 7.07 -17.20 6.05
N ILE A 118 6.18 -16.33 6.52
CA ILE A 118 5.40 -16.55 7.73
C ILE A 118 4.26 -17.49 7.37
N LYS A 119 4.36 -18.75 7.79
CA LYS A 119 3.32 -19.77 7.61
C LYS A 119 2.02 -19.27 8.24
N ASN A 120 0.95 -19.19 7.45
CA ASN A 120 -0.32 -18.64 7.91
C ASN A 120 -1.48 -19.44 7.30
N ASP A 121 -2.37 -19.92 8.16
CA ASP A 121 -3.38 -20.95 7.80
C ASP A 121 -4.67 -20.37 7.19
N LYS A 122 -4.76 -19.05 6.96
CA LYS A 122 -5.93 -18.40 6.35
C LYS A 122 -5.51 -17.34 5.33
N GLU A 123 -5.87 -17.55 4.07
CA GLU A 123 -5.65 -16.61 2.98
C GLU A 123 -6.79 -15.58 2.93
N VAL A 124 -6.46 -14.29 3.07
CA VAL A 124 -7.44 -13.18 3.05
C VAL A 124 -7.00 -12.06 2.09
N TYR A 125 -6.23 -12.38 1.06
CA TYR A 125 -5.70 -11.41 0.10
C TYR A 125 -6.16 -11.72 -1.33
N ASP A 126 -6.21 -10.70 -2.19
CA ASP A 126 -6.53 -10.86 -3.60
C ASP A 126 -5.34 -11.53 -4.34
N ALA A 127 -5.39 -12.85 -4.43
CA ALA A 127 -4.32 -13.66 -5.03
C ALA A 127 -4.00 -13.25 -6.47
N LYS A 128 -5.01 -12.88 -7.27
CA LYS A 128 -4.80 -12.51 -8.68
C LYS A 128 -4.04 -11.20 -8.80
N ASN A 129 -4.49 -10.17 -8.08
CA ASN A 129 -3.82 -8.88 -8.12
C ASN A 129 -2.42 -8.96 -7.50
N LEU A 130 -2.25 -9.78 -6.45
CA LEU A 130 -0.94 -10.01 -5.87
C LEU A 130 0.04 -10.67 -6.86
N LEU A 131 -0.38 -11.73 -7.55
CA LEU A 131 0.46 -12.39 -8.56
C LEU A 131 0.85 -11.43 -9.69
N ASN A 132 -0.09 -10.62 -10.17
CA ASN A 132 0.20 -9.60 -11.18
C ASN A 132 1.23 -8.59 -10.67
N SER A 133 1.12 -8.13 -9.42
CA SER A 133 2.08 -7.21 -8.83
C SER A 133 3.47 -7.83 -8.65
N ILE A 134 3.54 -9.11 -8.25
CA ILE A 134 4.82 -9.85 -8.20
C ILE A 134 5.44 -9.96 -9.59
N GLN A 135 4.64 -10.24 -10.63
CA GLN A 135 5.13 -10.30 -12.01
C GLN A 135 5.75 -8.97 -12.45
N GLN A 136 5.16 -7.82 -12.07
CA GLN A 136 5.75 -6.51 -12.35
C GLN A 136 7.14 -6.37 -11.71
N CYS A 137 7.35 -6.90 -10.49
CA CYS A 137 8.65 -6.86 -9.82
C CYS A 137 9.74 -7.75 -10.45
N ILE A 138 9.37 -8.77 -11.24
CA ILE A 138 10.31 -9.76 -11.81
C ILE A 138 10.67 -9.44 -13.26
N LEU A 139 9.74 -8.88 -14.04
CA LEU A 139 9.88 -8.68 -15.50
C LEU A 139 10.68 -7.41 -15.88
N LEU A 140 11.64 -6.99 -15.05
CA LEU A 140 12.56 -5.88 -15.32
C LEU A 140 13.95 -6.37 -15.69
#